data_AF-A0AAV9THT3-F1
#
_entry.id   AF-A0AAV9THT3-F1
#
_cell.length_a   1.000
_cell.length_b   1.000
_cell.length_c   1.000
_cell.angle_alpha   90.00
_cell.angle_beta   90.00
_cell.angle_gamma   90.00
#
_symmetry.space_group_name_H-M   'P 1'
#
loop_
_entity.id
_entity.type
_entity.pdbx_description
1 polymer ?
#
loop_
_entity_poly.entity_id
_entity_poly.type
_entity_poly.pdbx_seq_one_letter_code
_entity_poly.pdbx_strand_id
1 'polypeptide(L)'
;MMLKSLFVYSAVLALSAVQVAAHAAINPVMGVTGTAARKDVKRPSNNAPCGNGVNIASAIGSSTSVKADSSGSFTVNVQNFNGGKDGSRQVTMKVDAAGDGKTFVDGTVSANGQLAPASTGTEEVTASLPAGTKCSGGASGDLCIASFTTAGGFGNCVVVQQAGGGSGAAAGANAATKNNAKGVTNAKCARAFQA
;
A
#
# COMPACT_ATOMS: atom_id res chain seq x y z
N MET A 1 -47.19 6.22 -42.29
CA MET A 1 -45.88 5.52 -42.18
C MET A 1 -45.15 6.01 -40.93
N MET A 2 -45.58 5.57 -39.74
CA MET A 2 -45.02 5.98 -38.43
C MET A 2 -44.68 4.75 -37.57
N LEU A 3 -44.10 3.72 -38.18
CA LEU A 3 -43.81 2.44 -37.49
C LEU A 3 -42.34 1.98 -37.61
N LYS A 4 -41.45 2.87 -38.04
CA LYS A 4 -40.01 2.56 -38.25
C LYS A 4 -39.08 3.10 -37.16
N SER A 5 -39.57 3.88 -36.20
CA SER A 5 -38.73 4.61 -35.22
C SER A 5 -38.66 3.97 -33.82
N LEU A 6 -39.44 2.92 -33.52
CA LEU A 6 -39.47 2.31 -32.19
C LEU A 6 -38.47 1.18 -31.96
N PHE A 7 -37.80 0.67 -33.00
CA PHE A 7 -36.92 -0.50 -32.87
C PHE A 7 -35.45 -0.17 -32.57
N VAL A 8 -35.06 1.10 -32.53
CA VAL A 8 -33.66 1.50 -32.26
C VAL A 8 -33.42 1.82 -30.78
N TYR A 9 -34.47 2.10 -30.01
CA TYR A 9 -34.35 2.46 -28.58
C TYR A 9 -34.31 1.26 -27.63
N SER A 10 -34.76 0.08 -28.06
CA SER A 10 -34.75 -1.15 -27.24
C SER A 10 -33.41 -1.90 -27.26
N ALA A 11 -32.49 -1.57 -28.19
CA ALA A 11 -31.16 -2.19 -28.24
C ALA A 11 -30.11 -1.49 -27.36
N VAL A 12 -30.37 -0.26 -26.91
CA VAL A 12 -29.42 0.54 -26.10
C VAL A 12 -29.56 0.29 -24.59
N LEU A 13 -30.68 -0.29 -24.12
CA LEU A 13 -30.90 -0.58 -22.70
C LEU A 13 -30.41 -1.95 -22.21
N ALA A 14 -29.78 -2.76 -23.07
CA ALA A 14 -29.30 -4.09 -22.71
C ALA A 14 -27.81 -4.13 -22.27
N LEU A 15 -27.11 -2.98 -22.23
CA LEU A 15 -25.67 -2.90 -21.98
C LEU A 15 -25.26 -2.31 -20.63
N SER A 16 -26.16 -2.24 -19.65
CA SER A 16 -25.92 -1.52 -18.39
C SER A 16 -26.18 -2.39 -17.15
N ALA A 17 -25.60 -3.59 -17.11
CA ALA A 17 -25.45 -4.33 -15.86
C ALA A 17 -24.38 -5.43 -15.93
N VAL A 18 -23.14 -5.10 -16.34
CA VAL A 18 -22.00 -5.93 -15.90
C VAL A 18 -21.78 -5.60 -14.43
N GLN A 19 -22.66 -6.12 -13.57
CA GLN A 19 -22.41 -6.16 -12.15
C GLN A 19 -21.26 -7.15 -12.00
N VAL A 20 -20.03 -6.65 -12.05
CA VAL A 20 -18.86 -7.40 -11.62
C VAL A 20 -19.14 -7.74 -10.17
N ALA A 21 -19.66 -8.95 -9.96
CA ALA A 21 -20.00 -9.41 -8.64
C ALA A 21 -18.68 -9.42 -7.87
N ALA A 22 -18.59 -8.49 -6.93
CA ALA A 22 -17.38 -8.17 -6.20
C ALA A 22 -17.19 -9.22 -5.10
N HIS A 23 -16.10 -9.99 -5.16
CA HIS A 23 -16.02 -11.24 -4.39
C HIS A 23 -14.89 -11.35 -3.38
N ALA A 24 -13.81 -10.57 -3.48
CA ALA A 24 -12.76 -10.55 -2.48
C ALA A 24 -11.97 -9.22 -2.49
N ALA A 25 -11.60 -8.72 -1.31
CA ALA A 25 -10.76 -7.55 -1.11
C ALA A 25 -9.63 -7.83 -0.12
N ILE A 26 -8.52 -7.11 -0.26
CA ILE A 26 -7.35 -7.21 0.61
C ILE A 26 -7.30 -5.96 1.49
N ASN A 27 -7.46 -6.15 2.79
CA ASN A 27 -7.47 -5.06 3.77
C ASN A 27 -6.06 -4.83 4.36
N PRO A 28 -5.67 -3.56 4.56
CA PRO A 28 -6.38 -2.32 4.21
C PRO A 28 -6.37 -2.00 2.71
N VAL A 29 -7.50 -1.52 2.18
CA VAL A 29 -7.59 -1.12 0.77
C VAL A 29 -7.13 0.33 0.61
N MET A 30 -6.22 0.59 -0.33
CA MET A 30 -5.77 1.94 -0.64
C MET A 30 -6.96 2.82 -1.10
N GLY A 31 -7.11 3.99 -0.47
CA GLY A 31 -8.19 4.94 -0.75
C GLY A 31 -9.53 4.60 -0.10
N VAL A 32 -9.60 3.55 0.74
CA VAL A 32 -10.79 3.18 1.50
C VAL A 32 -10.52 3.34 2.98
N THR A 33 -11.42 4.00 3.68
CA THR A 33 -11.37 4.14 5.14
C THR A 33 -12.00 2.93 5.81
N GLY A 34 -11.26 2.27 6.70
CA GLY A 34 -11.74 1.11 7.45
C GLY A 34 -11.72 -0.18 6.63
N THR A 35 -12.56 -1.13 7.03
CA THR A 35 -12.65 -2.44 6.36
C THR A 35 -13.44 -2.33 5.06
N ALA A 36 -12.93 -2.95 4.01
CA ALA A 36 -13.56 -3.01 2.70
C ALA A 36 -14.98 -3.60 2.78
N ALA A 37 -15.89 -2.97 2.06
CA ALA A 37 -17.19 -3.53 1.71
C ALA A 37 -17.16 -4.09 0.29
N ARG A 38 -18.20 -4.84 -0.08
CA ARG A 38 -18.35 -5.43 -1.42
C ARG A 38 -18.19 -4.40 -2.55
N LYS A 39 -18.65 -3.17 -2.34
CA LYS A 39 -18.54 -2.06 -3.33
C LYS A 39 -17.11 -1.59 -3.61
N ASP A 40 -16.17 -1.91 -2.71
CA ASP A 40 -14.77 -1.45 -2.79
C ASP A 40 -13.89 -2.44 -3.56
N VAL A 41 -14.37 -3.67 -3.76
CA VAL A 41 -13.67 -4.69 -4.53
C VAL A 41 -13.53 -4.25 -5.99
N LYS A 42 -12.31 -4.36 -6.50
CA LYS A 42 -12.00 -4.10 -7.91
C LYS A 42 -11.41 -5.33 -8.57
N ARG A 43 -11.08 -5.19 -9.87
CA ARG A 43 -10.27 -6.12 -10.64
C ARG A 43 -9.00 -5.41 -11.10
N PRO A 44 -7.84 -5.72 -10.49
CA PRO A 44 -6.54 -5.30 -10.98
C PRO A 44 -6.29 -5.72 -12.43
N SER A 45 -5.53 -4.92 -13.15
CA SER A 45 -5.02 -5.24 -14.49
C SER A 45 -3.69 -4.51 -14.73
N ASN A 46 -3.00 -4.81 -15.82
CA ASN A 46 -1.75 -4.12 -16.16
C ASN A 46 -1.92 -2.60 -16.32
N ASN A 47 -3.09 -2.14 -16.77
CA ASN A 47 -3.37 -0.71 -16.99
C ASN A 47 -4.02 -0.04 -15.78
N ALA A 48 -4.50 -0.83 -14.81
CA ALA A 48 -5.14 -0.36 -13.59
C ALA A 48 -4.77 -1.32 -12.45
N PRO A 49 -3.52 -1.26 -11.95
CA PRO A 49 -3.00 -2.22 -10.98
C PRO A 49 -3.78 -2.20 -9.66
N CYS A 50 -4.27 -1.03 -9.24
CA CYS A 50 -5.11 -0.91 -8.06
C CYS A 50 -6.61 -1.10 -8.33
N GLY A 51 -6.97 -1.43 -9.58
CA GLY A 51 -8.35 -1.46 -10.07
C GLY A 51 -8.80 -0.14 -10.68
N ASN A 52 -9.84 -0.20 -11.50
CA ASN A 52 -10.32 0.95 -12.27
C ASN A 52 -10.83 2.10 -11.37
N GLY A 53 -10.51 3.34 -11.74
CA GLY A 53 -10.92 4.56 -11.05
C GLY A 53 -10.16 4.87 -9.76
N VAL A 54 -9.07 4.16 -9.48
CA VAL A 54 -8.23 4.42 -8.29
C VAL A 54 -7.11 5.40 -8.66
N ASN A 55 -7.08 6.57 -8.00
CA ASN A 55 -6.01 7.55 -8.15
C ASN A 55 -4.92 7.30 -7.09
N ILE A 56 -3.84 6.64 -7.52
CA ILE A 56 -2.69 6.28 -6.68
C ILE A 56 -2.03 7.53 -6.05
N ALA A 57 -1.74 8.54 -6.86
CA ALA A 57 -1.00 9.73 -6.43
C ALA A 57 -1.70 10.47 -5.28
N SER A 58 -3.04 10.52 -5.33
CA SER A 58 -3.84 11.16 -4.27
C SER A 58 -4.12 10.25 -3.08
N ALA A 59 -4.11 8.92 -3.26
CA ALA A 59 -4.50 7.96 -2.22
C ALA A 59 -3.33 7.46 -1.36
N ILE A 60 -2.11 7.36 -1.90
CA ILE A 60 -1.00 6.70 -1.22
C ILE A 60 -0.68 7.30 0.16
N GLY A 61 -0.68 8.63 0.28
CA GLY A 61 -0.34 9.33 1.53
C GLY A 61 -1.47 9.40 2.56
N SER A 62 -2.71 9.14 2.17
CA SER A 62 -3.90 9.22 3.05
C SER A 62 -4.45 7.85 3.44
N SER A 63 -3.98 6.79 2.79
CA SER A 63 -4.44 5.42 3.06
C SER A 63 -3.84 4.86 4.34
N THR A 64 -4.57 3.95 4.99
CA THR A 64 -4.00 3.14 6.07
C THR A 64 -2.96 2.19 5.48
N SER A 65 -1.73 2.25 5.99
CA SER A 65 -0.63 1.39 5.56
C SER A 65 -0.51 0.13 6.44
N VAL A 66 0.04 -0.93 5.86
CA VAL A 66 0.58 -2.07 6.61
C VAL A 66 2.09 -1.89 6.77
N LYS A 67 2.61 -2.16 7.96
CA LYS A 67 4.05 -2.08 8.21
C LYS A 67 4.72 -3.38 7.81
N ALA A 68 5.72 -3.29 6.95
CA ALA A 68 6.65 -4.37 6.73
C ALA A 68 7.75 -4.37 7.80
N ASP A 69 8.13 -5.55 8.24
CA ASP A 69 9.27 -5.73 9.15
C ASP A 69 10.61 -5.48 8.42
N SER A 70 11.73 -5.67 9.13
CA SER A 70 13.06 -5.47 8.58
C SER A 70 13.43 -6.45 7.46
N SER A 71 12.73 -7.59 7.33
CA SER A 71 12.89 -8.54 6.23
C SER A 71 12.03 -8.17 5.00
N GLY A 72 11.18 -7.14 5.13
CA GLY A 72 10.19 -6.75 4.13
C GLY A 72 8.92 -7.58 4.20
N SER A 73 8.74 -8.41 5.23
CA SER A 73 7.54 -9.23 5.41
C SER A 73 6.43 -8.45 6.09
N PHE A 74 5.20 -8.68 5.67
CA PHE A 74 4.00 -8.05 6.21
C PHE A 74 2.79 -8.95 6.03
N THR A 75 1.75 -8.63 6.78
CA THR A 75 0.50 -9.37 6.81
C THR A 75 -0.66 -8.50 6.31
N VAL A 76 -1.55 -9.11 5.55
CA VAL A 76 -2.82 -8.51 5.09
C VAL A 76 -3.98 -9.46 5.34
N ASN A 77 -5.20 -8.91 5.36
CA ASN A 77 -6.42 -9.70 5.52
C ASN A 77 -7.18 -9.79 4.20
N VAL A 78 -7.35 -11.00 3.67
CA VAL A 78 -8.18 -11.23 2.48
C VAL A 78 -9.60 -11.57 2.93
N GLN A 79 -10.52 -10.63 2.69
CA GLN A 79 -11.93 -10.76 3.03
C GLN A 79 -12.72 -11.17 1.79
N ASN A 80 -13.43 -12.29 1.85
CA ASN A 80 -14.29 -12.76 0.76
C ASN A 80 -15.78 -12.52 1.02
N PHE A 81 -16.50 -12.19 -0.06
CA PHE A 81 -17.94 -11.89 -0.09
C PHE A 81 -18.73 -12.91 -0.91
N ASN A 82 -18.12 -14.05 -1.24
CA ASN A 82 -18.73 -15.16 -1.95
C ASN A 82 -18.01 -16.49 -1.62
N GLY A 83 -18.66 -17.63 -1.85
CA GLY A 83 -17.99 -18.93 -1.85
C GLY A 83 -17.31 -19.23 -3.20
N GLY A 84 -16.63 -20.38 -3.26
CA GLY A 84 -15.96 -20.87 -4.47
C GLY A 84 -14.78 -20.01 -4.90
N LYS A 85 -14.33 -20.21 -6.15
CA LYS A 85 -13.15 -19.52 -6.71
C LYS A 85 -13.32 -18.01 -6.79
N ASP A 86 -14.55 -17.54 -6.95
CA ASP A 86 -14.87 -16.12 -6.93
C ASP A 86 -14.49 -15.47 -5.60
N GLY A 87 -14.78 -16.14 -4.49
CA GLY A 87 -14.36 -15.74 -3.16
C GLY A 87 -12.95 -16.18 -2.76
N SER A 88 -12.07 -16.49 -3.71
CA SER A 88 -10.73 -16.95 -3.40
C SER A 88 -10.01 -16.00 -2.46
N ARG A 89 -9.37 -16.58 -1.45
CA ARG A 89 -8.44 -15.87 -0.55
C ARG A 89 -6.98 -16.13 -0.91
N GLN A 90 -6.74 -16.99 -1.89
CA GLN A 90 -5.41 -17.20 -2.47
C GLN A 90 -5.07 -16.02 -3.38
N VAL A 91 -3.90 -15.39 -3.16
CA VAL A 91 -3.47 -14.18 -3.87
C VAL A 91 -2.10 -14.32 -4.51
N THR A 92 -1.87 -13.54 -5.56
CA THR A 92 -0.55 -13.13 -6.02
C THR A 92 -0.35 -11.65 -5.72
N MET A 93 0.91 -11.22 -5.66
CA MET A 93 1.28 -9.84 -5.34
C MET A 93 2.31 -9.31 -6.32
N LYS A 94 2.13 -8.06 -6.74
CA LYS A 94 3.17 -7.26 -7.38
C LYS A 94 3.40 -5.96 -6.60
N VAL A 95 4.62 -5.44 -6.62
CA VAL A 95 5.04 -4.27 -5.85
C VAL A 95 5.55 -3.18 -6.77
N ASP A 96 5.05 -1.97 -6.55
CA ASP A 96 5.62 -0.74 -7.06
C ASP A 96 6.37 -0.04 -5.92
N ALA A 97 7.70 -0.03 -6.03
CA ALA A 97 8.59 0.57 -5.04
C ALA A 97 8.57 2.10 -5.06
N ALA A 98 8.31 2.72 -6.21
CA ALA A 98 8.24 4.17 -6.35
C ALA A 98 6.94 4.73 -5.73
N GLY A 99 5.91 3.89 -5.64
CA GLY A 99 4.59 4.29 -5.16
C GLY A 99 3.86 5.22 -6.14
N ASP A 100 4.23 5.21 -7.42
CA ASP A 100 3.65 6.07 -8.45
C ASP A 100 2.68 5.34 -9.39
N GLY A 101 2.58 4.02 -9.26
CA GLY A 101 1.63 3.19 -9.98
C GLY A 101 2.07 2.78 -11.38
N LYS A 102 3.35 2.91 -11.72
CA LYS A 102 3.85 2.67 -13.09
C LYS A 102 4.55 1.33 -13.24
N THR A 103 5.37 0.94 -12.28
CA THR A 103 6.26 -0.22 -12.45
C THR A 103 6.04 -1.22 -11.33
N PHE A 104 5.49 -2.37 -11.69
CA PHE A 104 5.17 -3.44 -10.74
C PHE A 104 6.04 -4.67 -11.00
N VAL A 105 6.84 -5.03 -10.00
CA VAL A 105 7.65 -6.25 -9.97
C VAL A 105 6.99 -7.31 -9.10
N ASP A 106 7.21 -8.59 -9.38
CA ASP A 106 6.57 -9.65 -8.59
C ASP A 106 7.11 -9.68 -7.15
N GLY A 107 6.19 -9.73 -6.19
CA GLY A 107 6.51 -9.96 -4.79
C GLY A 107 6.38 -11.43 -4.40
N THR A 108 6.62 -11.76 -3.13
CA THR A 108 6.46 -13.13 -2.62
C THR A 108 5.26 -13.22 -1.69
N VAL A 109 4.50 -14.32 -1.76
CA VAL A 109 3.45 -14.67 -0.80
C VAL A 109 3.86 -15.98 -0.14
N SER A 110 4.25 -15.93 1.13
CA SER A 110 4.86 -17.06 1.87
C SER A 110 3.82 -17.90 2.62
N ALA A 111 2.73 -17.28 3.09
CA ALA A 111 1.56 -17.95 3.62
C ALA A 111 0.32 -17.39 2.91
N ASN A 112 -0.44 -18.25 2.25
CA ASN A 112 -1.51 -17.85 1.34
C ASN A 112 -2.85 -18.44 1.76
N GLY A 113 -3.94 -17.80 1.35
CA GLY A 113 -5.29 -18.21 1.71
C GLY A 113 -5.85 -19.35 0.85
N GLN A 114 -7.08 -19.75 1.16
CA GLN A 114 -7.79 -20.81 0.45
C GLN A 114 -8.15 -20.44 -1.00
N LEU A 115 -7.89 -21.35 -1.94
CA LEU A 115 -8.20 -21.15 -3.36
C LEU A 115 -9.71 -21.00 -3.63
N ALA A 116 -10.55 -21.80 -2.99
CA ALA A 116 -11.99 -21.80 -3.20
C ALA A 116 -12.74 -22.12 -1.89
N PRO A 117 -12.86 -21.15 -0.96
CA PRO A 117 -13.53 -21.38 0.31
C PRO A 117 -15.02 -21.68 0.12
N ALA A 118 -15.61 -22.53 0.98
CA ALA A 118 -17.03 -22.88 0.90
C ALA A 118 -17.95 -21.73 1.37
N SER A 119 -17.46 -20.86 2.25
CA SER A 119 -18.20 -19.75 2.85
C SER A 119 -17.46 -18.43 2.76
N THR A 120 -18.15 -17.33 3.07
CA THR A 120 -17.54 -16.03 3.33
C THR A 120 -16.68 -16.07 4.60
N GLY A 121 -15.83 -15.07 4.76
CA GLY A 121 -14.89 -14.97 5.88
C GLY A 121 -13.69 -14.07 5.56
N THR A 122 -12.74 -14.09 6.48
CA THR A 122 -11.46 -13.40 6.36
C THR A 122 -10.36 -14.38 6.66
N GLU A 123 -9.27 -14.30 5.91
CA GLU A 123 -8.08 -15.11 6.11
C GLU A 123 -6.84 -14.23 6.02
N GLU A 124 -5.88 -14.52 6.89
CA GLU A 124 -4.63 -13.81 6.93
C GLU A 124 -3.68 -14.35 5.85
N VAL A 125 -2.99 -13.44 5.16
CA VAL A 125 -1.97 -13.76 4.16
C VAL A 125 -0.69 -13.03 4.52
N THR A 126 0.43 -13.75 4.50
CA THR A 126 1.77 -13.19 4.70
C THR A 126 2.44 -13.04 3.34
N ALA A 127 2.87 -11.81 3.05
CA ALA A 127 3.59 -11.46 1.85
C ALA A 127 4.90 -10.76 2.20
N SER A 128 5.81 -10.65 1.23
CA SER A 128 7.07 -9.96 1.40
C SER A 128 7.39 -9.11 0.18
N LEU A 129 7.87 -7.90 0.44
CA LEU A 129 8.48 -7.05 -0.57
C LEU A 129 9.64 -7.83 -1.26
N PRO A 130 9.87 -7.61 -2.57
CA PRO A 130 11.04 -8.18 -3.24
C PRO A 130 12.33 -7.85 -2.49
N ALA A 131 13.30 -8.76 -2.51
CA ALA A 131 14.58 -8.54 -1.83
C ALA A 131 15.28 -7.27 -2.35
N GLY A 132 15.77 -6.44 -1.42
CA GLY A 132 16.43 -5.17 -1.76
C GLY A 132 15.48 -4.04 -2.16
N THR A 133 14.16 -4.22 -2.05
CA THR A 133 13.19 -3.15 -2.29
C THR A 133 13.49 -1.93 -1.41
N LYS A 134 13.45 -0.75 -2.04
CA LYS A 134 13.48 0.54 -1.36
C LYS A 134 12.23 1.29 -1.74
N CYS A 135 11.26 1.35 -0.83
CA CYS A 135 10.12 2.22 -1.00
C CYS A 135 10.58 3.69 -1.10
N SER A 136 9.96 4.46 -1.99
CA SER A 136 10.20 5.89 -2.12
C SER A 136 8.92 6.72 -2.27
N GLY A 137 7.75 6.08 -2.17
CA GLY A 137 6.46 6.73 -2.28
C GLY A 137 6.02 7.42 -0.99
N GLY A 138 5.00 8.27 -1.12
CA GLY A 138 4.47 9.06 -0.01
C GLY A 138 5.37 10.22 0.42
N ALA A 139 4.87 11.07 1.31
CA ALA A 139 5.60 12.25 1.77
C ALA A 139 6.87 11.89 2.57
N SER A 140 6.84 10.77 3.28
CA SER A 140 7.96 10.26 4.08
C SER A 140 8.99 9.47 3.27
N GLY A 141 8.70 9.17 1.99
CA GLY A 141 9.59 8.39 1.13
C GLY A 141 9.75 6.93 1.54
N ASP A 142 8.78 6.36 2.24
CA ASP A 142 8.83 5.00 2.82
C ASP A 142 7.67 4.11 2.41
N LEU A 143 6.81 4.57 1.49
CA LEU A 143 5.62 3.84 1.05
C LEU A 143 5.84 3.16 -0.30
N CYS A 144 5.53 1.87 -0.35
CA CYS A 144 5.37 1.10 -1.57
C CYS A 144 3.88 0.85 -1.82
N ILE A 145 3.54 0.46 -3.05
CA ILE A 145 2.21 -0.03 -3.39
C ILE A 145 2.29 -1.51 -3.71
N ALA A 146 1.54 -2.33 -2.97
CA ALA A 146 1.39 -3.75 -3.26
C ALA A 146 0.03 -3.99 -3.93
N SER A 147 0.05 -4.36 -5.21
CA SER A 147 -1.11 -4.80 -5.98
C SER A 147 -1.34 -6.29 -5.76
N PHE A 148 -2.46 -6.64 -5.12
CA PHE A 148 -2.85 -8.03 -4.89
C PHE A 148 -3.94 -8.46 -5.87
N THR A 149 -3.84 -9.68 -6.39
CA THR A 149 -4.88 -10.30 -7.22
C THR A 149 -5.22 -11.68 -6.66
N THR A 150 -6.50 -11.92 -6.36
CA THR A 150 -6.99 -13.23 -5.95
C THR A 150 -7.08 -14.18 -7.14
N ALA A 151 -7.15 -15.49 -6.91
CA ALA A 151 -7.36 -16.46 -8.00
C ALA A 151 -8.71 -16.31 -8.72
N GLY A 152 -9.67 -15.55 -8.17
CA GLY A 152 -10.92 -15.13 -8.83
C GLY A 152 -10.77 -13.88 -9.71
N GLY A 153 -9.57 -13.30 -9.78
CA GLY A 153 -9.26 -12.09 -10.53
C GLY A 153 -9.78 -10.80 -9.89
N PHE A 154 -10.04 -10.82 -8.57
CA PHE A 154 -10.41 -9.64 -7.79
C PHE A 154 -9.21 -9.14 -6.99
N GLY A 155 -9.28 -7.92 -6.49
CA GLY A 155 -8.27 -7.40 -5.60
C GLY A 155 -8.18 -5.89 -5.63
N ASN A 156 -7.07 -5.38 -5.12
CA ASN A 156 -6.81 -3.98 -4.93
C ASN A 156 -5.34 -3.76 -4.56
N CYS A 157 -4.96 -2.50 -4.44
CA CYS A 157 -3.71 -2.12 -3.83
C CYS A 157 -3.82 -1.98 -2.32
N VAL A 158 -2.71 -2.31 -1.65
CA VAL A 158 -2.42 -2.04 -0.24
C VAL A 158 -1.20 -1.14 -0.20
N VAL A 159 -1.21 -0.12 0.67
CA VAL A 159 -0.02 0.70 0.93
C VAL A 159 0.85 -0.01 1.96
N VAL A 160 2.10 -0.29 1.60
CA VAL A 160 3.07 -0.94 2.49
C VAL A 160 4.08 0.11 2.94
N GLN A 161 4.20 0.29 4.26
CA GLN A 161 5.22 1.14 4.85
C GLN A 161 6.44 0.29 5.23
N GLN A 162 7.59 0.58 4.62
CA GLN A 162 8.82 -0.15 4.89
C GLN A 162 9.47 0.32 6.20
N ALA A 163 9.86 -0.63 7.07
CA ALA A 163 10.62 -0.30 8.27
C ALA A 163 11.92 0.44 7.91
N GLY A 164 12.13 1.62 8.51
CA GLY A 164 13.35 2.41 8.35
C GLY A 164 13.39 3.38 7.15
N GLY A 165 12.28 3.55 6.41
CA GLY A 165 12.24 4.44 5.23
C GLY A 165 12.22 5.96 5.50
N GLY A 166 12.35 6.40 6.75
CA GLY A 166 12.46 7.82 7.09
C GLY A 166 13.88 8.37 6.90
N SER A 167 14.41 8.38 5.68
CA SER A 167 15.61 9.17 5.35
C SER A 167 15.18 10.50 4.72
N GLY A 168 14.63 11.41 5.52
CA GLY A 168 14.14 12.69 4.99
C GLY A 168 13.62 13.75 5.97
N ALA A 169 13.55 13.49 7.28
CA ALA A 169 13.45 14.59 8.23
C ALA A 169 14.85 15.18 8.38
N ALA A 170 15.09 16.35 7.78
CA ALA A 170 16.23 17.18 8.12
C ALA A 170 16.23 17.38 9.64
N ALA A 171 17.04 16.60 10.35
CA ALA A 171 17.42 16.95 11.71
C ALA A 171 18.21 18.26 11.57
N GLY A 172 17.52 19.38 11.83
CA GLY A 172 18.16 20.61 12.24
C GLY A 172 18.93 20.31 13.51
N ALA A 173 20.14 19.76 13.34
CA ALA A 173 21.10 19.61 14.40
C ALA A 173 21.44 21.04 14.82
N ASN A 174 20.84 21.47 15.93
CA ASN A 174 21.29 22.63 16.68
C ASN A 174 22.82 22.55 16.76
N ALA A 175 23.48 23.52 16.13
CA ALA A 175 24.92 23.65 16.15
C ALA A 175 25.36 23.76 17.61
N ALA A 176 25.88 22.66 18.16
CA ALA A 176 26.57 22.69 19.43
C ALA A 176 27.81 23.57 19.25
N THR A 177 27.75 24.76 19.84
CA THR A 177 28.84 25.73 19.93
C THR A 177 30.07 25.02 20.52
N LYS A 178 31.05 24.70 19.68
CA LYS A 178 32.39 24.32 20.13
C LYS A 178 33.05 25.57 20.70
N ASN A 179 32.91 25.77 22.01
CA ASN A 179 33.76 26.72 22.74
C ASN A 179 35.20 26.22 22.65
N ASN A 180 35.98 26.86 21.78
CA ASN A 180 37.43 26.77 21.73
C ASN A 180 38.00 27.25 23.07
N ALA A 181 38.31 26.33 23.98
CA ALA A 181 39.25 26.61 25.06
C ALA A 181 40.66 26.68 24.47
N LYS A 182 41.02 27.83 23.89
CA LYS A 182 42.42 28.18 23.65
C LYS A 182 43.07 28.36 25.02
N GLY A 183 43.95 27.42 25.38
CA GLY A 183 44.87 27.57 26.50
C GLY A 183 45.70 28.84 26.33
N VAL A 184 45.49 29.80 27.21
CA VAL A 184 46.40 30.92 27.40
C VAL A 184 47.27 30.58 28.59
N THR A 185 48.46 30.06 28.29
CA THR A 185 49.59 30.10 29.22
C THR A 185 50.06 31.54 29.33
N ASN A 186 49.96 32.17 30.49
CA ASN A 186 51.00 33.10 30.89
C ASN A 186 51.17 33.16 32.42
N ALA A 187 52.44 33.22 32.80
CA ALA A 187 52.95 33.11 34.15
C ALA A 187 52.91 34.44 34.91
N LYS A 188 53.07 34.32 36.25
CA LYS A 188 53.38 35.34 37.26
C LYS A 188 52.27 36.34 37.61
N CYS A 189 51.78 36.28 38.86
CA CYS A 189 52.33 37.08 39.96
C CYS A 189 51.63 36.77 41.31
N ALA A 190 52.44 36.71 42.38
CA ALA A 190 52.12 37.05 43.79
C ALA A 190 50.94 36.34 44.50
N ARG A 191 51.21 35.45 45.48
CA ARG A 191 51.46 35.70 46.92
C ARG A 191 50.21 36.03 47.75
N ALA A 192 50.17 35.38 48.93
CA ALA A 192 49.43 35.71 50.15
C ALA A 192 47.94 35.29 50.14
N PHE A 193 47.31 34.79 51.20
CA PHE A 193 47.67 34.59 52.60
C PHE A 193 46.63 33.61 53.21
N GLN A 194 47.02 33.00 54.33
CA GLN A 194 46.32 32.22 55.37
C GLN A 194 44.85 32.64 55.64
N ALA A 195 43.97 31.84 56.27
CA ALA A 195 44.15 30.81 57.32
C ALA A 195 43.06 29.74 57.25
#